data_AF-A0A7W1V0M2-F1
#
_entry.id   AF-A0A7W1V0M2-F1
#
_cell.length_a   1.000
_cell.length_b   1.000
_cell.length_c   1.000
_cell.angle_alpha   90.00
_cell.angle_beta   90.00
_cell.angle_gamma   90.00
#
_symmetry.space_group_name_H-M   'P 1'
#
loop_
_entity.id
_entity.type
_entity.pdbx_description
1 polymer ?
#
loop_
_entity_poly.entity_id
_entity_poly.type
_entity_poly.pdbx_seq_one_letter_code
_entity_poly.pdbx_strand_id
1 'polypeptide(L)' 'MKVTKHIENANGKTLFSFEILPPLKGQNIQSIFDSIDPLMEFKPPFIDVTYHREEYQFKELPSGLLEKKIVKK' A
#
# COMPACT_ATOMS: atom_id res chain seq x y z
N MET A 1 14.16 -5.12 -9.97
CA MET A 1 15.23 -5.13 -8.95
C MET A 1 14.63 -5.52 -7.60
N LYS A 2 15.45 -6.00 -6.64
CA LYS A 2 14.99 -6.26 -5.26
C LYS A 2 15.29 -5.04 -4.39
N VAL A 3 14.42 -4.72 -3.43
CA VAL A 3 14.65 -3.65 -2.44
C VAL A 3 15.98 -3.87 -1.70
N THR A 4 16.30 -5.11 -1.33
CA THR A 4 17.58 -5.46 -0.68
C THR A 4 18.79 -5.03 -1.49
N LYS A 5 18.73 -5.11 -2.82
CA LYS A 5 19.82 -4.67 -3.70
C LYS A 5 20.01 -3.15 -3.70
N HIS A 6 18.93 -2.37 -3.56
CA HIS A 6 19.05 -0.91 -3.43
C HIS A 6 19.79 -0.54 -2.15
N ILE A 7 19.49 -1.25 -1.05
CA ILE A 7 20.13 -1.04 0.26
C ILE A 7 21.61 -1.45 0.20
N GLU A 8 21.92 -2.63 -0.35
CA GLU A 8 23.30 -3.10 -0.55
C GLU A 8 24.12 -2.11 -1.40
N ASN A 9 23.55 -1.64 -2.53
CA ASN A 9 24.23 -0.72 -3.45
C ASN A 9 24.39 0.70 -2.90
N ALA A 10 23.67 1.07 -1.84
CA ALA A 10 23.75 2.40 -1.24
C ALA A 10 25.11 2.65 -0.55
N ASN A 11 25.84 1.59 -0.17
CA ASN A 11 27.18 1.68 0.43
C ASN A 11 27.23 2.69 1.61
N GLY A 12 26.25 2.61 2.51
CA GLY A 12 26.13 3.50 3.67
C GLY A 12 25.56 4.89 3.39
N LYS A 13 25.20 5.21 2.14
CA LYS A 13 24.47 6.44 1.81
C LYS A 13 23.00 6.31 2.21
N THR A 14 22.46 7.39 2.76
CA THR A 14 21.02 7.49 3.04
C THR A 14 20.22 7.41 1.74
N LEU A 15 19.18 6.58 1.75
CA LEU A 15 18.19 6.50 0.67
C LEU A 15 16.90 7.17 1.13
N PHE A 16 16.18 7.75 0.16
CA PHE A 16 14.86 8.32 0.36
C PHE A 16 13.83 7.43 -0.34
N SER A 17 12.78 7.02 0.38
CA SER A 17 11.61 6.33 -0.17
C SER A 17 10.37 6.81 0.57
N PHE A 18 9.19 6.57 -0.01
CA PHE A 18 7.92 6.95 0.59
C PHE A 18 6.82 5.94 0.25
N GLU A 19 5.72 6.04 0.98
CA GLU A 19 4.55 5.19 0.85
C GLU A 19 3.36 6.01 0.35
N ILE A 20 2.52 5.40 -0.49
CA ILE A 20 1.28 6.00 -1.00
C ILE A 20 0.05 5.13 -0.69
N LEU A 21 -1.10 5.79 -0.62
CA LEU A 21 -2.39 5.12 -0.64
C LEU A 21 -2.79 4.81 -2.09
N PRO A 22 -3.38 3.63 -2.36
CA PRO A 22 -3.95 3.35 -3.66
C PRO A 22 -5.14 4.29 -3.93
N PRO A 23 -5.46 4.59 -5.20
CA PRO A 23 -6.62 5.41 -5.52
C PRO A 23 -7.89 4.71 -5.05
N LEU A 24 -8.86 5.50 -4.56
CA LEU A 24 -10.15 4.95 -4.19
C LEU A 24 -10.84 4.34 -5.42
N LYS A 25 -11.67 3.32 -5.19
CA LYS A 25 -12.38 2.64 -6.28
C LYS A 25 -13.21 3.66 -7.08
N GLY A 26 -12.94 3.73 -8.40
CA GLY A 26 -13.61 4.66 -9.31
C GLY A 26 -12.92 6.03 -9.47
N GLN A 27 -11.83 6.28 -8.74
CA GLN A 27 -10.99 7.46 -8.98
C GLN A 27 -9.94 7.19 -10.07
N ASN A 28 -9.53 8.25 -10.75
CA ASN A 28 -8.48 8.22 -11.76
C ASN A 28 -7.11 8.07 -11.09
N ILE A 29 -6.24 7.23 -11.67
CA ILE A 29 -4.85 7.06 -11.23
C ILE A 29 -4.01 8.33 -11.42
N GLN A 30 -4.44 9.27 -12.28
CA GLN A 30 -3.70 10.49 -12.57
C GLN A 30 -3.38 11.31 -11.30
N SER A 31 -4.29 11.37 -10.33
CA SER A 31 -4.05 12.10 -9.07
C SER A 31 -2.86 11.54 -8.28
N ILE A 32 -2.59 10.23 -8.40
CA ILE A 32 -1.43 9.58 -7.80
C ILE A 32 -0.16 10.01 -8.54
N PHE A 33 -0.16 10.02 -9.86
CA PHE A 33 0.99 10.49 -10.65
C PHE A 33 1.31 11.96 -10.37
N ASP A 34 0.29 12.82 -10.34
CA ASP A 34 0.46 14.24 -10.02
C ASP A 34 1.06 14.45 -8.62
N SER A 35 0.78 13.54 -7.68
CA SER A 35 1.34 13.56 -6.32
C SER A 35 2.77 13.02 -6.26
N ILE A 36 3.13 12.09 -7.15
CA ILE A 36 4.47 11.46 -7.22
C ILE A 36 5.47 12.35 -7.96
N ASP A 37 5.02 13.06 -9.01
CA ASP A 37 5.89 13.84 -9.90
C ASP A 37 6.87 14.78 -9.17
N PRO A 38 6.45 15.58 -8.17
CA PRO A 38 7.37 16.43 -7.42
C PRO A 38 8.43 15.64 -6.63
N LEU A 39 8.14 14.39 -6.25
CA LEU A 39 9.03 13.54 -5.47
C LEU A 39 10.05 12.81 -6.34
N MET A 40 9.83 12.73 -7.66
CA MET A 40 10.74 12.06 -8.60
C MET A 40 12.09 12.77 -8.75
N GLU A 41 12.18 14.08 -8.43
CA GLU A 41 13.44 14.82 -8.39
C GLU A 41 14.45 14.18 -7.42
N PHE A 42 13.96 13.61 -6.31
CA PHE A 42 14.77 12.95 -5.29
C PHE A 42 15.18 11.52 -5.67
N LYS A 43 14.74 11.01 -6.82
CA LYS A 43 15.08 9.69 -7.37
C LYS A 43 14.88 8.57 -6.33
N PRO A 44 13.66 8.40 -5.79
CA PRO A 44 13.38 7.33 -4.85
C PRO A 44 13.70 5.96 -5.49
N PRO A 45 14.42 5.05 -4.81
CA PRO A 45 14.76 3.74 -5.37
C PRO A 45 13.56 2.80 -5.42
N PHE A 46 12.55 3.04 -4.57
CA PHE A 46 11.28 2.31 -4.54
C PHE A 46 10.20 3.18 -3.86
N ILE A 47 8.94 2.83 -4.12
CA ILE A 47 7.75 3.45 -3.52
C ILE A 47 6.89 2.30 -3.00
N ASP A 48 6.42 2.41 -1.76
CA ASP A 48 5.49 1.44 -1.18
C ASP A 48 4.05 1.84 -1.45
N VAL A 49 3.18 0.85 -1.68
CA VAL A 49 1.74 1.07 -1.85
C VAL A 49 1.02 0.30 -0.76
N THR A 50 0.28 1.01 0.08
CA THR A 50 -0.49 0.36 1.14
C THR A 50 -1.58 -0.54 0.58
N TYR A 51 -1.92 -1.56 1.36
CA TYR A 51 -3.06 -2.39 1.08
C TYR A 51 -3.93 -2.51 2.33
N HIS A 52 -5.19 -2.08 2.21
CA HIS A 52 -6.20 -2.33 3.23
C HIS A 52 -6.71 -3.76 3.06
N ARG A 53 -6.27 -4.65 3.95
CA ARG A 53 -6.78 -6.02 4.03
C ARG A 53 -8.26 -6.00 4.41
N GLU A 54 -9.08 -6.76 3.69
CA GLU A 54 -10.46 -7.01 4.11
C GLU A 54 -10.47 -7.74 5.45
N GLU A 55 -11.18 -7.18 6.44
CA GLU A 55 -11.44 -7.86 7.70
C GLU A 55 -12.73 -8.68 7.58
N TYR A 56 -12.72 -9.88 8.15
CA TYR A 56 -13.90 -10.74 8.22
C TYR A 56 -14.27 -10.93 9.68
N GLN A 57 -15.50 -10.56 10.04
CA GLN A 57 -16.09 -10.92 11.33
C GLN A 57 -17.02 -12.11 11.12
N PHE A 58 -16.92 -13.10 11.99
CA PHE A 58 -17.83 -14.23 12.00
C PHE A 58 -18.86 -14.02 13.12
N LYS A 59 -20.13 -14.02 12.77
CA LYS A 59 -21.24 -13.94 13.73
C LYS A 59 -21.84 -15.32 13.91
N GLU A 60 -21.96 -15.78 15.14
CA GLU A 60 -22.63 -17.04 15.46
C GLU A 60 -24.15 -16.84 15.43
N LEU A 61 -24.85 -17.70 14.67
CA LEU A 61 -26.30 -17.69 14.55
C LEU A 61 -26.93 -18.59 15.63
N PRO A 62 -28.21 -18.38 15.97
CA PRO A 62 -28.92 -19.25 16.92
C PRO A 62 -28.95 -20.73 16.53
N SER A 63 -28.73 -21.04 15.25
CA SER A 63 -28.61 -22.41 14.73
C SER A 63 -27.24 -23.07 14.95
N GLY A 64 -26.28 -22.36 15.56
CA GLY A 64 -24.88 -22.82 15.72
C GLY A 64 -24.02 -22.67 14.46
N LEU A 65 -24.55 -22.07 13.38
CA LEU A 65 -23.79 -21.78 12.17
C LEU A 65 -23.08 -20.42 12.27
N LEU A 66 -21.94 -20.28 11.59
CA LEU A 66 -21.20 -19.03 11.50
C LEU A 66 -21.54 -18.27 10.21
N GLU A 67 -21.94 -17.01 10.36
CA GLU A 67 -22.12 -16.06 9.26
C GLU A 67 -20.85 -15.23 9.07
N LYS A 68 -20.22 -15.35 7.89
CA LYS A 68 -19.07 -14.52 7.51
C LYS A 68 -19.55 -13.14 7.04
N LYS A 69 -19.25 -12.10 7.82
CA LYS A 69 -19.50 -10.70 7.46
C LYS A 69 -18.18 -10.02 7.05
N ILE A 70 -18.14 -9.50 5.84
CA ILE A 70 -17.05 -8.63 5.39
C ILE A 70 -17.21 -7.28 6.09
N VAL A 71 -16.24 -6.89 6.89
CA VAL A 71 -16.21 -5.58 7.55
C VAL A 71 -15.16 -4.76 6.84
N LYS A 72 -15.61 -3.70 6.18
CA LYS A 72 -14.70 -2.69 5.63
C LYS A 72 -14.48 -1.64 6.72
N LYS A 73 -13.22 -1.34 7.01
CA LYS A 73 -12.86 -0.07 7.67
C LYS A 73 -12.67 1.00 6.62
#